data_AF-A0A840V6Q1-F1
#
_entry.id   AF-A0A840V6Q1-F1
#
_cell.length_a   1.000
_cell.length_b   1.000
_cell.length_c   1.000
_cell.angle_alpha   90.00
_cell.angle_beta   90.00
_cell.angle_gamma   90.00
#
_symmetry.space_group_name_H-M   'P 1'
#
loop_
_entity.id
_entity.type
_entity.pdbx_description
1 polymer ?
#
loop_
_entity_poly.entity_id
_entity_poly.type
_entity_poly.pdbx_seq_one_letter_code
_entity_poly.pdbx_strand_id
1 'polypeptide(L)'
;MTSADDDSRRERMLDSVCRRVMWGDRHEDILQSLAAKGLTDDEAARILGEAQRERIRTIRAVYWPRIWWGLLFIAVGVGLIWLIWTLTEGYTVWSSRAVILPAAPAAFGLWKLCGGLVGVLTAGSRTGSIAEID
;
A
#
# COMPACT_ATOMS: atom_id res chain seq x y z
N MET A 1 -2.53 21.09 38.07
CA MET A 1 -3.04 20.17 37.03
C MET A 1 -2.05 20.22 35.90
N THR A 2 -1.38 19.09 35.71
CA THR A 2 0.00 18.94 35.23
C THR A 2 -0.01 18.68 33.73
N SER A 3 0.90 19.29 32.96
CA SER A 3 0.95 19.20 31.49
C SER A 3 0.86 17.78 30.92
N ALA A 4 1.33 16.78 31.67
CA ALA A 4 1.26 15.36 31.31
C ALA A 4 -0.18 14.84 31.10
N ASP A 5 -1.16 15.37 31.83
CA ASP A 5 -2.56 14.92 31.72
C ASP A 5 -3.24 15.50 30.46
N ASP A 6 -2.82 16.70 30.06
CA ASP A 6 -3.30 17.38 28.85
C ASP A 6 -2.69 16.75 27.58
N ASP A 7 -1.40 16.41 27.62
CA ASP A 7 -0.70 15.65 26.56
C ASP A 7 -1.36 14.28 26.35
N SER A 8 -1.63 13.54 27.43
CA SER A 8 -2.27 12.22 27.36
C SER A 8 -3.70 12.29 26.80
N ARG A 9 -4.39 13.41 26.99
CA ARG A 9 -5.76 13.63 26.47
C ARG A 9 -5.72 13.97 24.97
N ARG A 10 -4.75 14.78 24.57
CA ARG A 10 -4.49 15.13 23.18
C ARG A 10 -4.09 13.90 22.36
N GLU A 11 -3.21 13.07 22.90
CA GLU A 11 -2.72 11.85 22.23
C GLU A 11 -3.86 10.83 21.99
N ARG A 12 -4.73 10.60 22.99
CA ARG A 12 -5.93 9.76 22.84
C ARG A 12 -6.91 10.33 21.81
N MET A 13 -7.01 11.65 21.71
CA MET A 13 -7.85 12.29 20.72
C MET A 13 -7.31 12.10 19.30
N LEU A 14 -6.00 12.24 19.11
CA LEU A 14 -5.31 11.99 17.84
C LEU A 14 -5.44 10.54 17.40
N ASP A 15 -5.28 9.59 18.32
CA ASP A 15 -5.45 8.15 18.03
C ASP A 15 -6.89 7.83 17.60
N SER A 16 -7.89 8.43 18.26
CA SER A 16 -9.30 8.29 17.88
C SER A 16 -9.56 8.82 16.46
N VAL A 17 -9.02 9.98 16.09
CA VAL A 17 -9.17 10.55 14.73
C VAL A 17 -8.49 9.67 13.70
N CYS A 18 -7.26 9.21 14.00
CA CYS A 18 -6.51 8.30 13.14
C CYS A 18 -7.34 7.04 12.85
N ARG A 19 -7.91 6.38 13.87
CA ARG A 19 -8.78 5.20 13.67
C ARG A 19 -9.99 5.48 12.78
N ARG A 20 -10.67 6.61 12.97
CA ARG A 20 -11.83 6.99 12.14
C ARG A 20 -11.42 7.20 10.67
N VAL A 21 -10.29 7.86 10.43
CA VAL A 21 -9.74 8.01 9.08
C VAL A 21 -9.37 6.64 8.48
N MET A 22 -8.74 5.75 9.26
CA MET A 22 -8.38 4.40 8.82
C MET A 22 -9.61 3.55 8.46
N TRP A 23 -10.75 3.74 9.14
CA TRP A 23 -12.03 3.08 8.82
C TRP A 23 -12.82 3.71 7.68
N GLY A 24 -12.40 4.87 7.19
CA GLY A 24 -13.02 5.52 6.03
C GLY A 24 -14.22 6.40 6.37
N ASP A 25 -14.33 6.90 7.59
CA ASP A 25 -15.32 7.92 7.96
C ASP A 25 -15.19 9.16 7.05
N ARG A 26 -16.32 9.83 6.79
CA ARG A 26 -16.34 11.04 5.96
C ARG A 26 -15.57 12.17 6.65
N HIS A 27 -14.84 12.96 5.86
CA HIS A 27 -14.04 14.07 6.37
C HIS A 27 -14.88 15.09 7.14
N GLU A 28 -16.10 15.36 6.66
CA GLU A 28 -17.06 16.27 7.29
C GLU A 28 -17.42 15.80 8.70
N ASP A 29 -17.69 14.51 8.88
CA ASP A 29 -18.05 13.90 10.18
C ASP A 29 -16.89 13.94 11.19
N ILE A 30 -15.65 13.89 10.70
CA ILE A 30 -14.45 13.99 11.54
C ILE A 30 -14.21 15.44 11.94
N LEU A 31 -14.28 16.38 11.00
CA LEU A 31 -14.11 17.82 11.27
C LEU A 31 -15.18 18.32 12.25
N GLN A 32 -16.45 17.94 12.07
CA GLN A 32 -17.53 18.30 12.98
C GLN A 32 -17.27 17.74 14.40
N SER A 33 -16.73 16.54 14.51
CA SER A 33 -16.38 15.95 15.82
C SER A 33 -15.18 16.64 16.50
N LEU A 34 -14.27 17.21 15.72
CA LEU A 34 -13.12 17.96 16.21
C LEU A 34 -13.52 19.38 16.64
N ALA A 35 -14.38 20.03 15.86
CA ALA A 35 -14.97 21.31 16.20
C ALA A 35 -15.78 21.22 17.52
N ALA A 36 -16.56 20.15 17.70
CA ALA A 36 -17.29 19.89 18.95
C ALA A 36 -16.38 19.71 20.18
N LYS A 37 -15.10 19.38 19.98
CA LYS A 37 -14.08 19.26 21.02
C LYS A 37 -13.30 20.56 21.27
N GLY A 38 -13.66 21.64 20.58
CA GLY A 38 -13.08 22.97 20.76
C GLY A 38 -11.79 23.22 19.99
N LEU A 39 -11.44 22.39 19.00
CA LEU A 39 -10.34 22.70 18.10
C LEU A 39 -10.74 23.73 17.06
N THR A 40 -9.79 24.57 16.65
CA THR A 40 -9.96 25.48 15.52
C THR A 40 -9.97 24.70 14.20
N ASP A 41 -10.60 25.27 13.17
CA ASP A 41 -10.67 24.65 11.84
C ASP A 41 -9.27 24.35 11.27
N ASP A 42 -8.30 25.25 11.49
CA ASP A 42 -6.91 25.07 11.04
C ASP A 42 -6.21 23.90 11.75
N GLU A 43 -6.40 23.75 13.06
CA GLU A 43 -5.83 22.64 13.82
C GLU A 43 -6.48 21.31 13.43
N ALA A 44 -7.80 21.30 13.28
CA ALA A 44 -8.56 20.12 12.85
C ALA A 44 -8.14 19.67 11.44
N ALA A 45 -7.97 20.60 10.50
CA ALA A 45 -7.50 20.31 9.15
C ALA A 45 -6.08 19.74 9.13
N ARG A 46 -5.17 20.27 9.97
CA ARG A 46 -3.79 19.77 10.06
C ARG A 46 -3.75 18.33 10.58
N ILE A 47 -4.48 18.04 11.65
CA ILE A 47 -4.58 16.70 12.25
C ILE A 47 -5.19 15.71 11.24
N LEU A 48 -6.26 16.12 10.55
CA LEU A 48 -6.89 15.28 9.53
C LEU A 48 -5.91 14.98 8.38
N GLY A 49 -5.15 15.98 7.93
CA GLY A 49 -4.14 15.82 6.88
C GLY A 49 -3.02 14.86 7.28
N GLU A 50 -2.56 14.93 8.54
CA GLU A 50 -1.58 13.98 9.08
C GLU A 50 -2.14 12.55 9.13
N ALA A 51 -3.36 12.37 9.62
CA ALA A 51 -4.02 11.07 9.68
C ALA A 51 -4.27 10.47 8.27
N GLN A 52 -4.60 11.29 7.28
CA GLN A 52 -4.74 10.84 5.89
C GLN A 52 -3.41 10.42 5.27
N ARG A 53 -2.33 11.17 5.54
CA ARG A 53 -0.99 10.78 5.08
C ARG A 53 -0.58 9.44 5.67
N GLU A 54 -0.86 9.23 6.95
CA GLU A 54 -0.59 7.96 7.63
C GLU A 54 -1.41 6.83 7.00
N ARG A 55 -2.72 7.03 6.77
CA ARG A 55 -3.57 6.08 6.03
C ARG A 55 -2.99 5.72 4.66
N ILE A 56 -2.63 6.71 3.85
CA ILE A 56 -2.02 6.47 2.53
C ILE A 56 -0.73 5.67 2.66
N ARG A 57 0.11 5.99 3.64
CA ARG A 57 1.36 5.29 3.91
C ARG A 57 1.11 3.83 4.29
N THR A 58 0.16 3.56 5.19
CA THR A 58 -0.22 2.20 5.60
C THR A 58 -0.75 1.40 4.42
N ILE A 59 -1.66 1.97 3.60
CA ILE A 59 -2.17 1.30 2.41
C ILE A 59 -1.05 0.97 1.43
N ARG A 60 -0.15 1.93 1.17
CA ARG A 60 1.02 1.69 0.31
C ARG A 60 1.93 0.59 0.85
N ALA A 61 2.12 0.53 2.17
CA ALA A 61 2.91 -0.51 2.82
C ALA A 61 2.32 -1.92 2.63
N VAL A 62 0.99 -2.06 2.53
CA VAL A 62 0.33 -3.34 2.22
C VAL A 62 0.59 -3.78 0.77
N TYR A 63 0.61 -2.84 -0.18
CA TYR A 63 0.85 -3.15 -1.59
C TYR A 63 2.33 -3.28 -1.96
N TRP A 64 3.24 -2.73 -1.16
CA TRP A 64 4.69 -2.78 -1.41
C TRP A 64 5.26 -4.21 -1.50
N PRO A 65 4.90 -5.15 -0.60
CA PRO A 65 5.29 -6.56 -0.74
C PRO A 65 4.83 -7.18 -2.06
N ARG A 66 3.65 -6.82 -2.57
CA ARG A 66 3.12 -7.37 -3.85
C ARG A 66 4.00 -6.96 -5.04
N ILE A 67 4.50 -5.73 -5.03
CA ILE A 67 5.47 -5.24 -6.02
C ILE A 67 6.77 -6.05 -5.92
N TRP A 68 7.28 -6.25 -4.71
CA TRP A 68 8.50 -7.03 -4.47
C TRP A 68 8.38 -8.48 -4.93
N TRP A 69 7.29 -9.16 -4.60
CA TRP A 69 7.01 -10.51 -5.10
C TRP A 69 6.92 -10.53 -6.62
N GLY A 70 6.25 -9.53 -7.23
CA GLY A 70 6.17 -9.40 -8.68
C GLY A 70 7.55 -9.29 -9.35
N LEU A 71 8.42 -8.44 -8.81
CA LEU A 71 9.81 -8.28 -9.26
C LEU A 71 10.62 -9.57 -9.10
N LEU A 72 10.46 -10.27 -7.97
CA LEU A 72 11.14 -11.55 -7.72
C LEU A 72 10.75 -12.59 -8.78
N PHE A 73 9.47 -12.74 -9.09
CA PHE A 73 9.01 -13.68 -10.11
C PHE A 73 9.50 -13.33 -11.51
N ILE A 74 9.56 -12.04 -11.86
CA ILE A 74 10.17 -11.57 -13.11
C ILE A 74 11.66 -11.95 -13.15
N ALA A 75 12.39 -11.67 -12.06
CA ALA A 75 13.82 -12.00 -11.97
C ALA A 75 14.07 -13.51 -12.09
N VAL A 76 13.21 -14.34 -11.48
CA VAL A 76 13.27 -15.81 -11.63
C VAL A 76 13.01 -16.23 -13.07
N GLY A 77 11.99 -15.67 -13.73
CA GLY A 77 11.69 -15.96 -15.14
C GLY A 77 12.86 -15.61 -16.07
N VAL A 78 13.44 -14.41 -15.91
CA VAL A 78 14.62 -13.97 -16.66
C VAL A 78 15.84 -14.86 -16.35
N GLY A 79 16.06 -15.19 -15.09
CA GLY A 79 17.14 -16.07 -14.65
C GLY A 79 17.03 -17.47 -15.25
N LEU A 80 15.82 -18.02 -15.34
CA LEU A 80 15.56 -19.31 -15.99
C LEU A 80 15.83 -19.25 -17.49
N ILE A 81 15.44 -18.18 -18.19
CA ILE A 81 15.79 -17.99 -19.62
C ILE A 81 17.31 -17.97 -19.79
N TRP A 82 18.01 -17.22 -18.94
CA TRP A 82 19.47 -17.12 -18.99
C TRP A 82 20.17 -18.46 -18.67
N LEU A 83 19.65 -19.21 -17.69
CA LEU A 83 20.14 -20.55 -17.36
C LEU A 83 19.94 -21.53 -18.52
N ILE A 84 18.75 -21.54 -19.13
CA ILE A 84 18.47 -22.39 -20.30
C ILE A 84 19.40 -22.02 -21.44
N TRP A 85 19.59 -20.73 -21.70
CA TRP A 85 20.50 -20.24 -22.74
C TRP A 85 21.93 -20.75 -22.54
N THR A 86 22.46 -20.65 -21.32
CA THR A 86 23.84 -21.07 -21.02
C THR A 86 24.02 -22.58 -21.05
N LEU A 87 23.03 -23.36 -20.58
CA LEU A 87 23.10 -24.82 -20.57
C LEU A 87 22.89 -25.46 -21.94
N THR A 88 22.22 -24.77 -22.87
CA THR A 88 21.86 -25.32 -24.19
C THR A 88 22.68 -24.75 -25.34
N GLU A 89 23.71 -23.95 -25.04
CA GLU A 89 24.52 -23.23 -26.04
C GLU A 89 23.68 -22.42 -27.05
N GLY A 90 22.46 -22.02 -26.66
CA GLY A 90 21.50 -21.28 -27.50
C GLY A 90 20.63 -22.12 -28.45
N TYR A 91 20.91 -23.41 -28.66
CA TYR A 91 20.21 -24.22 -29.68
C TYR A 91 18.78 -24.62 -29.31
N THR A 92 18.49 -24.82 -28.02
CA THR A 92 17.16 -25.29 -27.56
C THR A 92 16.23 -24.18 -27.08
N VAL A 93 16.72 -22.93 -27.00
CA VAL A 93 15.96 -21.78 -26.50
C VAL A 93 14.74 -21.47 -27.38
N TRP A 94 14.79 -21.85 -28.66
CA TRP A 94 13.69 -21.66 -29.62
C TRP A 94 12.65 -22.78 -29.64
N SER A 95 12.83 -23.83 -28.83
CA SER A 95 11.76 -24.81 -28.61
C SER A 95 10.63 -24.17 -27.83
N SER A 96 9.40 -24.22 -28.34
CA SER A 96 8.22 -23.57 -27.73
C SER A 96 8.05 -23.94 -26.25
N ARG A 97 8.45 -25.16 -25.86
CA ARG A 97 8.39 -25.63 -24.46
C ARG A 97 9.43 -24.98 -23.55
N ALA A 98 10.62 -24.68 -24.07
CA ALA A 98 11.71 -24.03 -23.33
C ALA A 98 11.42 -22.55 -23.04
N VAL A 99 10.59 -21.90 -23.86
CA VAL A 99 10.14 -20.51 -23.67
C VAL A 99 8.94 -20.41 -22.73
N ILE A 100 7.98 -21.34 -22.83
CA ILE A 100 6.75 -21.31 -22.01
C ILE A 100 7.06 -21.47 -20.52
N LEU A 101 8.02 -22.34 -20.18
CA LEU A 101 8.36 -22.69 -18.80
C LEU A 101 8.85 -21.47 -17.97
N PRO A 102 9.75 -20.61 -18.48
CA PRO A 102 10.11 -19.36 -17.82
C PRO A 102 9.14 -18.20 -18.08
N ALA A 103 8.35 -18.22 -19.15
CA ALA A 103 7.35 -17.18 -19.42
C ALA A 103 6.20 -17.19 -18.41
N ALA A 104 5.80 -18.37 -17.91
CA ALA A 104 4.75 -18.51 -16.91
C ALA A 104 5.02 -17.74 -15.59
N PRO A 105 6.17 -17.92 -14.90
CA PRO A 105 6.49 -17.13 -13.71
C PRO A 105 6.69 -15.64 -14.04
N ALA A 106 7.23 -15.28 -15.20
CA ALA A 106 7.37 -13.88 -15.60
C ALA A 106 6.01 -13.19 -15.79
N ALA A 107 5.05 -13.86 -16.44
CA ALA A 107 3.68 -13.36 -16.60
C ALA A 107 2.95 -13.24 -15.26
N PHE A 108 3.13 -14.22 -14.36
CA PHE A 108 2.59 -14.15 -13.01
C PHE A 108 3.20 -12.99 -12.19
N GLY A 109 4.52 -12.79 -12.31
CA GLY A 109 5.22 -11.67 -11.69
C GLY A 109 4.71 -10.32 -12.20
N LEU A 110 4.51 -10.20 -13.51
CA LEU A 110 3.96 -8.99 -14.14
C LEU A 110 2.54 -8.69 -13.63
N TRP A 111 1.67 -9.71 -13.51
CA TRP A 111 0.33 -9.55 -12.94
C TRP A 111 0.38 -9.00 -11.51
N LYS A 112 1.24 -9.57 -10.64
CA LYS A 112 1.42 -9.11 -9.26
C LYS A 112 2.00 -7.71 -9.16
N LEU A 113 2.96 -7.37 -10.04
CA LEU A 113 3.56 -6.05 -10.11
C LEU A 113 2.52 -5.00 -10.53
N CYS A 114 1.73 -5.27 -11.57
CA CYS A 114 0.64 -4.39 -12.00
C CYS A 114 -0.40 -4.19 -10.90
N GLY A 115 -0.84 -5.26 -10.22
CA GLY A 115 -1.78 -5.16 -9.10
C GLY A 115 -1.23 -4.35 -7.92
N GLY A 116 0.06 -4.52 -7.60
CA GLY A 116 0.74 -3.72 -6.58
C GLY A 116 0.85 -2.24 -6.94
N LEU A 117 1.25 -1.92 -8.17
CA LEU A 117 1.33 -0.54 -8.67
C LEU A 117 -0.03 0.14 -8.67
N VAL A 118 -1.07 -0.52 -9.18
CA VAL A 118 -2.45 0.00 -9.16
C VAL A 118 -2.89 0.25 -7.72
N GLY A 119 -2.60 -0.65 -6.79
CA GLY A 119 -2.91 -0.47 -5.36
C GLY A 119 -2.18 0.73 -4.73
N VAL A 120 -0.90 0.94 -5.05
CA VAL A 120 -0.13 2.11 -4.57
C VAL A 120 -0.65 3.42 -5.15
N LEU A 121 -1.01 3.45 -6.44
CA LEU A 121 -1.52 4.63 -7.13
C LEU A 121 -2.94 5.00 -6.68
N THR A 122 -3.79 3.99 -6.46
CA THR A 122 -5.17 4.19 -6.00
C THR A 122 -5.30 4.33 -4.48
N ALA A 123 -4.20 4.24 -3.72
CA ALA A 123 -4.21 4.42 -2.27
C ALA A 123 -4.79 5.77 -1.81
N GLY A 124 -4.65 6.82 -2.63
CA GLY A 124 -5.21 8.14 -2.37
C GLY A 124 -6.69 8.29 -2.70
N SER A 125 -7.25 7.43 -3.56
CA SER A 125 -8.65 7.52 -4.03
C SER A 125 -9.59 6.49 -3.39
N ARG A 126 -9.06 5.49 -2.67
CA ARG A 126 -9.90 4.52 -1.96
C ARG A 126 -10.55 5.15 -0.72
N THR A 127 -11.86 5.29 -0.76
CA THR A 127 -12.73 5.51 0.40
C THR A 127 -13.22 4.15 0.91
N GLY A 128 -12.95 3.82 2.18
CA GLY A 128 -13.29 2.52 2.76
C GLY A 128 -12.31 2.07 3.85
N SER A 129 -12.69 1.02 4.59
CA SER A 129 -11.88 0.50 5.69
C SER A 129 -10.60 -0.15 5.17
N ILE A 130 -9.47 0.12 5.84
CA ILE A 130 -8.19 -0.54 5.51
C ILE A 130 -8.25 -2.06 5.76
N ALA A 131 -9.15 -2.52 6.63
CA ALA A 131 -9.33 -3.95 6.90
C ALA A 131 -9.90 -4.73 5.69
N GLU A 132 -10.51 -4.05 4.72
CA GLU A 132 -11.05 -4.66 3.50
C GLU A 132 -10.03 -4.69 2.35
N ILE A 133 -8.82 -4.18 2.58
CA ILE A 133 -7.76 -4.14 1.58
C ILE A 133 -7.03 -5.48 1.59
N ASP A 134 -7.58 -6.41 0.82
CA ASP A 134 -7.06 -7.76 0.56
C ASP A 134 -5.77 -7.75 -0.26
#